data_AF-A0A518IAS9-F1
#
_entry.id   AF-A0A518IAS9-F1
#
_cell.length_a   1.000
_cell.length_b   1.000
_cell.length_c   1.000
_cell.angle_alpha   90.00
_cell.angle_beta   90.00
_cell.angle_gamma   90.00
#
_symmetry.space_group_name_H-M   'P 1'
#
loop_
_entity.id
_entity.type
_entity.pdbx_description
1 polymer ?
#
loop_
_entity_poly.entity_id
_entity_poly.type
_entity_poly.pdbx_seq_one_letter_code
_entity_poly.pdbx_strand_id
1 'polypeptide(L)'
;MGLTSALNTSLGGLALNETSIDVLGNNIANAGTNGFKASNVLFTTQLSRTLSVGSRPTTSNGGTNPRQIGLGALSASIRKDFTQGSVTNSTSPSDLAIQGEGFFILDSPDGQVYSRNGNFELNSQSLLTNQSGFKVQGYGVDEDFNLVTTTLTDIEVPLGDLNVAQATKNVEIGGALLPTGTLGTLGSVLTSPALTDAGNANAAITGATLLTDVEESIGTPLFTLGETLSFTPSKGGRSLDPLTLTVGAGTTAADLATFMDQTLGIQNGSGIPNDGGTGTQPGVTITAGGEFQIVGNSGTVNGISITIGNLTSNGATVPVSFTKSQQANGESAITDFVIFDSLGEPVTMKMTSVLESRTSNNTVFRYFLESADDDDGDVAVSTGTITFDSKGVVTNFTPNTFAVSRVSSAADEMDVTIDLSNISGISSQSAGSTLKLTSQDGSDPGTLSSFVIDETGIINGVFDNGIIRTLGQVTMARFANPQGLLEAGNSAFQEGVSSGPPFLVTPGNFGAGTIRAGSIELSNTDVGRNLVDLIVASTNYRGNARVISSVQQLVDELLVLGR
;
A
#
# COMPACT_ATOMS: atom_id res chain seq x y z
N MET A 1 55.90 58.20 0.36
CA MET A 1 54.67 57.41 0.21
C MET A 1 53.70 57.95 1.24
N GLY A 2 52.70 58.70 0.79
CA GLY A 2 51.92 59.60 1.65
C GLY A 2 51.10 58.84 2.68
N LEU A 3 51.06 59.37 3.90
CA LEU A 3 50.28 58.90 5.05
C LEU A 3 48.83 58.52 4.67
N THR A 4 48.27 59.17 3.64
CA THR A 4 46.96 58.87 3.03
C THR A 4 46.82 57.45 2.47
N SER A 5 47.87 56.89 1.85
CA SER A 5 47.85 55.53 1.32
C SER A 5 47.86 54.49 2.43
N ALA A 6 48.56 54.76 3.53
CA ALA A 6 48.56 53.90 4.72
C ALA A 6 47.18 53.92 5.39
N LEU A 7 46.58 55.11 5.55
CA LEU A 7 45.22 55.26 6.08
C LEU A 7 44.18 54.51 5.26
N ASN A 8 44.20 54.65 3.93
CA ASN A 8 43.23 53.95 3.06
C ASN A 8 43.41 52.43 3.10
N THR A 9 44.66 51.95 3.16
CA THR A 9 44.95 50.50 3.26
C THR A 9 44.46 49.95 4.60
N SER A 10 44.69 50.66 5.70
CA SER A 10 44.24 50.28 7.03
C SER A 10 42.73 50.40 7.20
N LEU A 11 42.09 51.40 6.60
CA LEU A 11 40.62 51.54 6.58
C LEU A 11 39.97 50.40 5.79
N GLY A 12 40.50 50.06 4.63
CA GLY A 12 40.06 48.87 3.88
C GLY A 12 40.20 47.61 4.72
N GLY A 13 41.36 47.42 5.37
CA GLY A 13 41.58 46.31 6.30
C GLY A 13 40.60 46.27 7.47
N LEU A 14 40.19 47.41 8.03
CA LEU A 14 39.17 47.46 9.10
C LEU A 14 37.82 46.94 8.60
N ALA A 15 37.33 47.49 7.49
CA ALA A 15 36.04 47.10 6.90
C ALA A 15 36.01 45.60 6.55
N LEU A 16 37.12 45.04 6.05
CA LEU A 16 37.22 43.60 5.79
C LEU A 16 37.09 42.77 7.07
N ASN A 17 37.80 43.14 8.14
CA ASN A 17 37.70 42.40 9.39
C ASN A 17 36.32 42.56 10.04
N GLU A 18 35.65 43.70 9.88
CA GLU A 18 34.25 43.89 10.29
C GLU A 18 33.33 42.89 9.59
N THR A 19 33.40 42.80 8.26
CA THR A 19 32.60 41.80 7.51
C THR A 19 32.89 40.36 7.94
N SER A 20 34.15 40.03 8.26
CA SER A 20 34.49 38.71 8.82
C SER A 20 33.91 38.50 10.21
N ILE A 21 33.93 39.51 11.08
CA ILE A 21 33.33 39.44 12.41
C ILE A 21 31.82 39.19 12.30
N ASP A 22 31.14 39.86 11.39
CA ASP A 22 29.70 39.69 11.17
C ASP A 22 29.36 38.27 10.69
N VAL A 23 30.10 37.76 9.71
CA VAL A 23 29.89 36.40 9.17
C VAL A 23 30.21 35.33 10.21
N LEU A 24 31.32 35.45 10.93
CA LEU A 24 31.69 34.51 11.99
C LEU A 24 30.68 34.56 13.16
N GLY A 25 30.23 35.76 13.54
CA GLY A 25 29.19 35.96 14.54
C GLY A 25 27.87 35.30 14.15
N ASN A 26 27.46 35.44 12.88
CA ASN A 26 26.27 34.77 12.34
C ASN A 26 26.41 33.25 12.34
N ASN A 27 27.58 32.72 11.95
CA ASN A 27 27.85 31.28 11.98
C ASN A 27 27.70 30.73 13.42
N ILE A 28 28.34 31.39 14.40
CA ILE A 28 28.28 30.99 15.81
C ILE A 28 26.85 31.03 16.34
N ALA A 29 26.09 32.09 16.02
CA ALA A 29 24.70 32.22 16.44
C ALA A 29 23.80 31.10 15.88
N ASN A 30 24.08 30.62 14.66
CA ASN A 30 23.33 29.56 13.98
C ASN A 30 23.95 28.16 14.13
N ALA A 31 24.86 27.96 15.08
CA ALA A 31 25.46 26.65 15.33
C ALA A 31 24.44 25.60 15.80
N GLY A 32 23.34 26.03 16.44
CA GLY A 32 22.25 25.16 16.87
C GLY A 32 21.10 25.01 15.86
N THR A 33 21.15 25.73 14.73
CA THR A 33 20.07 25.72 13.73
C THR A 33 20.22 24.51 12.80
N ASN A 34 19.20 23.69 12.72
CA ASN A 34 19.18 22.51 11.85
C ASN A 34 19.28 22.92 10.37
N GLY A 35 20.06 22.16 9.61
CA GLY A 35 20.30 22.40 8.18
C GLY A 35 21.04 23.69 7.84
N PHE A 36 21.56 24.44 8.82
CA PHE A 36 22.31 25.67 8.56
C PHE A 36 23.65 25.39 7.88
N LYS A 37 24.01 26.27 6.93
CA LYS A 37 25.27 26.24 6.20
C LYS A 37 26.14 27.44 6.60
N ALA A 38 27.34 27.18 7.10
CA ALA A 38 28.29 28.22 7.48
C ALA A 38 28.72 29.05 6.27
N SER A 39 29.03 30.32 6.50
CA SER A 39 29.53 31.22 5.46
C SER A 39 30.98 31.63 5.73
N ASN A 40 31.76 31.83 4.68
CA ASN A 40 33.16 32.23 4.75
C ASN A 40 33.42 33.46 3.89
N VAL A 41 34.23 34.40 4.40
CA VAL A 41 34.65 35.59 3.65
C VAL A 41 35.97 35.30 2.93
N LEU A 42 36.00 35.52 1.61
CA LEU A 42 37.20 35.41 0.81
C LEU A 42 37.76 36.79 0.51
N PHE A 43 39.05 36.98 0.78
CA PHE A 43 39.76 38.23 0.48
C PHE A 43 40.61 38.08 -0.78
N THR A 44 40.69 39.15 -1.56
CA THR A 44 41.61 39.27 -2.70
C THR A 44 42.47 40.51 -2.56
N THR A 45 43.69 40.49 -3.05
CA THR A 45 44.57 41.66 -3.03
C THR A 45 44.07 42.72 -4.00
N GLN A 46 44.14 43.99 -3.60
CA GLN A 46 43.95 45.11 -4.52
C GLN A 46 45.16 45.25 -5.46
N LEU A 47 44.95 45.86 -6.64
CA LEU A 47 46.00 46.13 -7.65
C LEU A 47 47.29 46.63 -6.98
N SER A 48 48.45 46.08 -7.38
CA SER A 48 49.75 46.54 -6.90
C SER A 48 50.26 47.70 -7.76
N ARG A 49 50.88 48.70 -7.13
CA ARG A 49 51.58 49.77 -7.84
C ARG A 49 53.00 49.32 -8.14
N THR A 50 53.33 49.15 -9.42
CA THR A 50 54.70 48.84 -9.86
C THR A 50 55.53 50.12 -9.92
N LEU A 51 56.57 50.20 -9.07
CA LEU A 51 57.53 51.30 -9.03
C LEU A 51 58.74 51.04 -9.94
N SER A 52 59.08 49.77 -10.17
CA SER A 52 60.07 49.34 -11.15
C SER A 52 59.73 47.93 -11.58
N VAL A 53 59.79 47.66 -12.88
CA VAL A 53 59.57 46.33 -13.48
C VAL A 53 60.80 45.41 -13.35
N GLY A 54 61.91 45.92 -12.81
CA GLY A 54 63.18 45.21 -12.79
C GLY A 54 63.87 45.20 -14.16
N SER A 55 65.05 44.60 -14.25
CA SER A 55 65.81 44.48 -15.50
C SER A 55 66.56 43.15 -15.56
N ARG A 56 66.76 42.63 -16.78
CA ARG A 56 67.50 41.38 -17.00
C ARG A 56 69.00 41.59 -16.75
N PRO A 57 69.73 40.58 -16.23
CA PRO A 57 71.17 40.67 -16.03
C PRO A 57 71.92 40.91 -17.36
N THR A 58 72.96 41.73 -17.32
CA THR A 58 73.90 42.01 -18.43
C THR A 58 75.34 41.71 -17.98
N THR A 59 76.30 41.72 -18.90
CA THR A 59 77.73 41.46 -18.63
C THR A 59 78.37 42.41 -17.60
N SER A 60 77.77 43.58 -17.33
CA SER A 60 78.25 44.56 -16.34
C SER A 60 77.33 44.73 -15.13
N ASN A 61 76.14 44.11 -15.10
CA ASN A 61 75.15 44.37 -14.05
C ASN A 61 74.23 43.16 -13.81
N GLY A 62 74.04 42.76 -12.55
CA GLY A 62 73.38 41.50 -12.15
C GLY A 62 71.86 41.43 -12.32
N GLY A 63 71.25 42.41 -12.98
CA GLY A 63 69.80 42.56 -13.06
C GLY A 63 69.22 43.18 -11.78
N THR A 64 67.95 43.59 -11.85
CA THR A 64 67.26 44.21 -10.70
C THR A 64 65.87 43.61 -10.53
N ASN A 65 65.46 43.41 -9.29
CA ASN A 65 64.13 42.88 -8.97
C ASN A 65 63.04 43.94 -9.18
N PRO A 66 61.83 43.52 -9.58
CA PRO A 66 60.69 44.43 -9.61
C PRO A 66 60.39 44.93 -8.19
N ARG A 67 60.04 46.21 -8.10
CA ARG A 67 59.60 46.85 -6.86
C ARG A 67 58.13 47.17 -7.01
N GLN A 68 57.30 46.47 -6.25
CA GLN A 68 55.85 46.66 -6.23
C GLN A 68 55.39 46.95 -4.81
N ILE A 69 54.35 47.77 -4.69
CA ILE A 69 53.70 48.06 -3.41
C ILE A 69 52.23 47.67 -3.55
N GLY A 70 51.74 46.81 -2.65
CA GLY A 70 50.33 46.44 -2.57
C GLY A 70 49.49 47.59 -2.02
N LEU A 71 48.27 47.74 -2.55
CA LEU A 71 47.31 48.75 -2.11
C LEU A 71 46.30 48.23 -1.07
N GLY A 72 46.51 47.00 -0.56
CA GLY A 72 45.64 46.36 0.42
C GLY A 72 44.89 45.17 -0.14
N ALA A 73 43.71 44.91 0.40
CA ALA A 73 42.82 43.83 0.01
C ALA A 73 41.36 44.32 -0.10
N LEU A 74 40.52 43.53 -0.76
CA LEU A 74 39.08 43.74 -0.90
C LEU A 74 38.34 42.43 -0.57
N SER A 75 37.07 42.53 -0.19
CA SER A 75 36.19 41.37 -0.01
C SER A 75 35.79 40.90 -1.39
N ALA A 76 36.18 39.68 -1.75
CA ALA A 76 35.91 39.10 -3.05
C ALA A 76 34.49 38.51 -3.10
N SER A 77 34.10 37.80 -2.05
CA SER A 77 32.77 37.18 -1.92
C SER A 77 32.55 36.64 -0.51
N ILE A 78 31.30 36.61 -0.07
CA ILE A 78 30.85 35.79 1.06
C ILE A 78 30.27 34.51 0.44
N ARG A 79 30.90 33.36 0.72
CA ARG A 79 30.55 32.08 0.12
C ARG A 79 29.95 31.16 1.18
N LYS A 80 28.85 30.49 0.84
CA LYS A 80 28.24 29.49 1.72
C LYS A 80 28.92 28.13 1.55
N ASP A 81 29.19 27.46 2.65
CA ASP A 81 29.76 26.12 2.67
C ASP A 81 28.63 25.10 2.68
N PHE A 82 28.36 24.48 1.53
CA PHE A 82 27.32 23.45 1.38
C PHE A 82 27.77 22.04 1.78
N THR A 83 28.97 21.89 2.37
CA THR A 83 29.37 20.61 2.96
C THR A 83 28.34 20.13 3.98
N GLN A 84 28.19 18.82 4.06
CA GLN A 84 27.21 18.20 4.93
C GLN A 84 27.58 18.37 6.42
N GLY A 85 26.59 18.70 7.24
CA GLY A 85 26.71 18.71 8.70
C GLY A 85 26.56 17.32 9.31
N SER A 86 26.76 17.18 10.62
CA SER A 86 26.53 15.90 11.29
C SER A 86 25.05 15.51 11.24
N VAL A 87 24.74 14.25 10.96
CA VAL A 87 23.37 13.73 10.98
C VAL A 87 23.11 13.04 12.31
N THR A 88 22.04 13.42 12.99
CA THR A 88 21.62 12.84 14.27
C THR A 88 20.23 12.23 14.15
N ASN A 89 19.98 11.13 14.87
CA ASN A 89 18.65 10.53 14.93
C ASN A 89 17.66 11.47 15.65
N SER A 90 16.43 11.50 15.17
CA SER A 90 15.29 12.18 15.78
C SER A 90 14.31 11.16 16.37
N THR A 91 13.41 11.63 17.23
CA THR A 91 12.28 10.87 17.74
C THR A 91 11.05 10.97 16.86
N SER A 92 10.97 11.95 15.94
CA SER A 92 9.83 12.10 15.03
C SER A 92 10.05 11.32 13.73
N PRO A 93 9.07 10.52 13.27
CA PRO A 93 9.17 9.82 11.98
C PRO A 93 9.10 10.76 10.76
N SER A 94 8.55 11.96 10.93
CA SER A 94 8.45 12.99 9.88
C SER A 94 9.77 13.73 9.65
N ASP A 95 10.72 13.64 10.57
CA ASP A 95 12.02 14.30 10.42
C ASP A 95 12.90 13.55 9.42
N LEU A 96 13.41 14.28 8.43
CA LEU A 96 14.21 13.74 7.34
C LEU A 96 15.58 14.43 7.27
N ALA A 97 16.63 13.65 7.03
CA ALA A 97 17.95 14.17 6.70
C ALA A 97 18.37 13.69 5.31
N ILE A 98 18.99 14.57 4.52
CA ILE A 98 19.59 14.19 3.24
C ILE A 98 21.03 13.77 3.50
N GLN A 99 21.38 12.54 3.12
CA GLN A 99 22.76 12.05 3.13
C GLN A 99 23.40 12.19 1.75
N GLY A 100 24.23 13.23 1.59
CA GLY A 100 24.88 13.58 0.33
C GLY A 100 24.40 14.92 -0.24
N GLU A 101 24.33 15.02 -1.58
CA GLU A 101 23.98 16.26 -2.29
C GLU A 101 22.48 16.33 -2.62
N GLY A 102 21.86 17.49 -2.43
CA GLY A 102 20.44 17.72 -2.77
C GLY A 102 19.77 18.68 -1.81
N PHE A 103 18.57 19.13 -2.15
CA PHE A 103 17.72 19.96 -1.29
C PHE A 103 16.30 19.41 -1.31
N PHE A 104 15.60 19.47 -0.18
CA PHE A 104 14.16 19.29 -0.14
C PHE A 104 13.49 20.42 -0.91
N ILE A 105 12.42 20.10 -1.62
CA ILE A 105 11.62 21.05 -2.37
C ILE A 105 10.40 21.39 -1.54
N LEU A 106 10.22 22.67 -1.26
CA LEU A 106 9.14 23.18 -0.45
C LEU A 106 8.33 24.21 -1.24
N ASP A 107 7.01 24.18 -1.09
CA ASP A 107 6.10 25.20 -1.61
C ASP A 107 5.89 26.30 -0.56
N SER A 108 6.28 27.53 -0.90
CA SER A 108 6.03 28.74 -0.12
C SER A 108 5.00 29.61 -0.87
N PRO A 109 4.25 30.50 -0.18
CA PRO A 109 3.33 31.43 -0.84
C PRO A 109 3.98 32.28 -1.95
N ASP A 110 5.30 32.52 -1.87
CA ASP A 110 6.07 33.29 -2.84
C ASP A 110 6.71 32.42 -3.95
N GLY A 111 6.43 31.12 -3.98
CA GLY A 111 6.96 30.15 -4.94
C GLY A 111 7.81 29.04 -4.30
N GLN A 112 8.43 28.21 -5.13
CA GLN A 112 9.25 27.08 -4.66
C GLN A 112 10.53 27.54 -3.95
N VAL A 113 10.79 26.96 -2.79
CA VAL A 113 12.00 27.16 -2.00
C VAL A 113 12.67 25.83 -1.70
N TYR A 114 13.97 25.88 -1.44
CA TYR A 114 14.83 24.71 -1.31
C TYR A 114 15.50 24.71 0.04
N SER A 115 15.45 23.60 0.77
CA SER A 115 15.99 23.55 2.13
C SER A 115 16.77 22.28 2.40
N ARG A 116 17.76 22.39 3.29
CA ARG A 116 18.44 21.24 3.92
C ARG A 116 17.82 20.89 5.27
N ASN A 117 17.03 21.78 5.85
CA ASN A 117 16.34 21.54 7.09
C ASN A 117 15.13 20.63 6.81
N GLY A 118 15.20 19.39 7.26
CA GLY A 118 14.11 18.42 7.13
C GLY A 118 13.37 18.18 8.44
N ASN A 119 13.27 19.21 9.29
CA ASN A 119 12.32 19.18 10.40
C ASN A 119 10.91 19.45 9.85
N PHE A 120 10.12 18.39 9.75
CA PHE A 120 8.77 18.44 9.19
C PHE A 120 7.74 17.92 10.18
N GLU A 121 6.54 18.45 10.09
CA GLU A 121 5.38 18.10 10.90
C GLU A 121 4.15 18.01 10.00
N LEU A 122 3.21 17.13 10.36
CA LEU A 122 1.92 17.04 9.69
C LEU A 122 1.00 18.13 10.24
N ASN A 123 0.39 18.89 9.33
CA ASN A 123 -0.63 19.88 9.70
C ASN A 123 -2.02 19.21 9.82
N SER A 124 -3.04 20.00 10.18
CA SER A 124 -4.42 19.50 10.30
C SER A 124 -5.07 19.08 8.98
N GLN A 125 -4.45 19.38 7.85
CA GLN A 125 -4.86 18.93 6.51
C GLN A 125 -4.04 17.73 6.04
N SER A 126 -3.33 17.06 6.96
CA SER A 126 -2.49 15.89 6.68
C SER A 126 -1.33 16.15 5.72
N LEU A 127 -0.97 17.42 5.46
CA LEU A 127 0.15 17.79 4.60
C LEU A 127 1.43 17.86 5.43
N LEU A 128 2.52 17.38 4.84
CA LEU A 128 3.85 17.47 5.43
C LEU A 128 4.38 18.90 5.26
N THR A 129 4.60 19.61 6.36
CA THR A 129 5.02 21.01 6.37
C THR A 129 6.24 21.22 7.25
N ASN A 130 7.02 22.27 6.98
CA ASN A 130 8.05 22.72 7.92
C ASN A 130 7.47 23.62 9.02
N GLN A 131 8.30 24.02 9.99
CA GLN A 131 7.93 24.95 11.08
C GLN A 131 7.41 26.33 10.62
N SER A 132 7.65 26.70 9.36
CA SER A 132 7.16 27.95 8.74
C SER A 132 5.88 27.77 7.95
N GLY A 133 5.34 26.55 7.88
CA GLY A 133 4.15 26.19 7.10
C GLY A 133 4.41 25.98 5.60
N PHE A 134 5.66 25.92 5.15
CA PHE A 134 5.98 25.55 3.77
C PHE A 134 5.78 24.06 3.58
N LYS A 135 5.14 23.67 2.48
CA LYS A 135 4.72 22.28 2.24
C LYS A 135 5.78 21.51 1.50
N VAL A 136 6.02 20.26 1.87
CA VAL A 136 6.98 19.39 1.19
C VAL A 136 6.38 18.91 -0.12
N GLN A 137 7.14 19.04 -1.21
CA GLN A 137 6.72 18.59 -2.53
C GLN A 137 7.41 17.29 -2.95
N GLY A 138 6.67 16.49 -3.71
CA GLY A 138 7.16 15.23 -4.26
C GLY A 138 6.25 14.67 -5.32
N TYR A 139 6.37 13.37 -5.57
CA TYR A 139 5.49 12.64 -6.47
C TYR A 139 4.36 12.01 -5.66
N GLY A 140 3.12 12.30 -6.05
CA GLY A 140 1.94 11.67 -5.47
C GLY A 140 1.68 10.26 -6.00
N VAL A 141 0.55 9.69 -5.60
CA VAL A 141 0.07 8.39 -6.09
C VAL A 141 -1.27 8.52 -6.81
N ASP A 142 -1.59 7.56 -7.67
CA ASP A 142 -2.92 7.39 -8.27
C ASP A 142 -3.88 6.63 -7.33
N GLU A 143 -5.11 6.37 -7.80
CA GLU A 143 -6.16 5.65 -7.04
C GLU A 143 -5.74 4.22 -6.65
N ASP A 144 -4.80 3.63 -7.39
CA ASP A 144 -4.26 2.28 -7.16
C ASP A 144 -2.97 2.31 -6.29
N PHE A 145 -2.61 3.47 -5.70
CA PHE A 145 -1.41 3.69 -4.92
C PHE A 145 -0.07 3.55 -5.70
N ASN A 146 -0.09 3.71 -7.04
CA ASN A 146 1.13 3.74 -7.85
C ASN A 146 1.70 5.16 -7.94
N LEU A 147 3.03 5.27 -7.92
CA LEU A 147 3.72 6.58 -7.98
C LEU A 147 3.55 7.28 -9.34
N VAL A 148 3.03 8.50 -9.30
CA VAL A 148 2.87 9.37 -10.48
C VAL A 148 4.03 10.36 -10.54
N THR A 149 5.02 10.07 -11.38
CA THR A 149 6.27 10.85 -11.47
C THR A 149 6.22 12.03 -12.45
N THR A 150 5.05 12.34 -13.00
CA THR A 150 4.90 13.36 -14.07
C THR A 150 4.82 14.79 -13.57
N THR A 151 4.35 15.00 -12.34
CA THR A 151 4.09 16.32 -11.76
C THR A 151 4.46 16.33 -10.28
N LEU A 152 5.00 17.46 -9.81
CA LEU A 152 5.20 17.69 -8.38
C LEU A 152 3.86 18.05 -7.72
N THR A 153 3.55 17.38 -6.63
CA THR A 153 2.38 17.64 -5.78
C THR A 153 2.83 17.80 -4.33
N ASP A 154 1.99 18.44 -3.52
CA ASP A 154 2.21 18.52 -2.08
C ASP A 154 2.04 17.12 -1.47
N ILE A 155 2.92 16.74 -0.54
CA ILE A 155 2.89 15.41 0.09
C ILE A 155 1.82 15.39 1.18
N GLU A 156 0.86 14.47 1.03
CA GLU A 156 -0.23 14.23 1.97
C GLU A 156 -0.09 12.85 2.63
N VAL A 157 -0.28 12.80 3.95
CA VAL A 157 -0.24 11.59 4.78
C VAL A 157 -1.44 11.61 5.74
N PRO A 158 -2.63 11.17 5.28
CA PRO A 158 -3.90 11.26 6.02
C PRO A 158 -4.04 10.19 7.11
N LEU A 159 -3.29 10.35 8.20
CA LEU A 159 -3.35 9.46 9.35
C LEU A 159 -4.76 9.43 9.98
N GLY A 160 -5.32 8.24 10.15
CA GLY A 160 -6.63 8.01 10.76
C GLY A 160 -7.85 8.27 9.88
N ASP A 161 -7.68 8.94 8.73
CA ASP A 161 -8.79 9.29 7.83
C ASP A 161 -8.86 8.39 6.59
N LEU A 162 -7.71 7.90 6.11
CA LEU A 162 -7.65 7.04 4.94
C LEU A 162 -7.97 5.59 5.32
N ASN A 163 -9.05 5.08 4.73
CA ASN A 163 -9.49 3.70 4.88
C ASN A 163 -9.21 2.92 3.61
N VAL A 164 -8.63 1.74 3.75
CA VAL A 164 -8.34 0.84 2.63
C VAL A 164 -8.79 -0.56 3.00
N ALA A 165 -9.56 -1.17 2.11
CA ALA A 165 -9.79 -2.61 2.10
C ALA A 165 -9.00 -3.25 0.95
N GLN A 166 -8.79 -4.56 1.03
CA GLN A 166 -8.17 -5.32 -0.05
C GLN A 166 -9.02 -6.54 -0.37
N ALA A 167 -9.53 -6.57 -1.59
CA ALA A 167 -10.22 -7.75 -2.09
C ALA A 167 -9.27 -8.95 -2.14
N THR A 168 -9.76 -10.13 -1.74
CA THR A 168 -9.03 -11.38 -1.87
C THR A 168 -8.89 -11.73 -3.35
N LYS A 169 -7.66 -11.97 -3.82
CA LYS A 169 -7.35 -12.49 -5.15
C LYS A 169 -6.74 -13.88 -5.10
N ASN A 170 -6.08 -14.23 -4.00
CA ASN A 170 -5.40 -15.51 -3.84
C ASN A 170 -5.76 -16.15 -2.50
N VAL A 171 -6.11 -17.43 -2.54
CA VAL A 171 -6.42 -18.25 -1.37
C VAL A 171 -5.60 -19.52 -1.42
N GLU A 172 -4.93 -19.85 -0.33
CA GLU A 172 -4.20 -21.11 -0.18
C GLU A 172 -4.92 -22.02 0.82
N ILE A 173 -5.31 -23.22 0.36
CA ILE A 173 -5.90 -24.25 1.22
C ILE A 173 -4.85 -25.34 1.44
N GLY A 174 -4.63 -25.65 2.72
CA GLY A 174 -3.78 -26.75 3.15
C GLY A 174 -4.58 -27.82 3.90
N GLY A 175 -3.90 -28.89 4.26
CA GLY A 175 -4.49 -29.96 5.06
C GLY A 175 -4.00 -31.33 4.65
N ALA A 176 -4.74 -32.36 5.05
CA ALA A 176 -4.45 -33.72 4.69
C ALA A 176 -5.74 -34.47 4.35
N LEU A 177 -5.83 -35.02 3.15
CA LEU A 177 -6.94 -35.84 2.69
C LEU A 177 -6.56 -37.33 2.78
N LEU A 178 -7.50 -38.17 3.18
CA LEU A 178 -7.27 -39.60 3.41
C LEU A 178 -7.51 -40.42 2.12
N PRO A 179 -6.46 -40.89 1.42
CA PRO A 179 -6.65 -41.58 0.16
C PRO A 179 -7.18 -43.01 0.35
N THR A 180 -7.06 -43.59 1.55
CA THR A 180 -7.49 -44.97 1.83
C THR A 180 -8.96 -45.12 2.19
N GLY A 181 -9.70 -44.01 2.30
CA GLY A 181 -11.11 -44.00 2.67
C GLY A 181 -12.03 -44.69 1.66
N THR A 182 -13.32 -44.73 2.01
CA THR A 182 -14.39 -45.24 1.13
C THR A 182 -14.54 -44.32 -0.08
N LEU A 183 -14.66 -44.87 -1.29
CA LEU A 183 -14.93 -44.07 -2.50
C LEU A 183 -16.35 -43.47 -2.42
N GLY A 184 -16.48 -42.21 -2.80
CA GLY A 184 -17.76 -41.54 -3.01
C GLY A 184 -18.34 -41.96 -4.35
N THR A 185 -19.39 -42.77 -4.29
CA THR A 185 -20.09 -43.29 -5.49
C THR A 185 -21.59 -43.02 -5.45
N LEU A 186 -22.11 -42.61 -4.29
CA LEU A 186 -23.52 -42.41 -4.02
C LEU A 186 -23.71 -41.10 -3.27
N GLY A 187 -24.64 -40.28 -3.75
CA GLY A 187 -25.17 -39.11 -3.07
C GLY A 187 -26.43 -39.45 -2.28
N SER A 188 -27.00 -38.48 -1.59
CA SER A 188 -28.31 -38.67 -0.94
C SER A 188 -29.44 -38.55 -1.96
N VAL A 189 -30.38 -39.49 -1.95
CA VAL A 189 -31.59 -39.41 -2.78
C VAL A 189 -32.80 -39.25 -1.87
N LEU A 190 -33.57 -38.19 -2.09
CA LEU A 190 -34.79 -37.89 -1.37
C LEU A 190 -35.93 -37.71 -2.38
N THR A 191 -37.10 -38.27 -2.09
CA THR A 191 -38.29 -38.15 -2.95
C THR A 191 -39.47 -37.64 -2.14
N SER A 192 -40.21 -36.68 -2.69
CA SER A 192 -41.52 -36.29 -2.15
C SER A 192 -42.58 -37.35 -2.45
N PRO A 193 -43.77 -37.27 -1.82
CA PRO A 193 -44.98 -37.89 -2.34
C PRO A 193 -45.28 -37.44 -3.77
N ALA A 194 -46.07 -38.23 -4.49
CA ALA A 194 -46.60 -37.85 -5.80
C ALA A 194 -47.60 -36.70 -5.62
N LEU A 195 -47.32 -35.58 -6.29
CA LEU A 195 -48.14 -34.38 -6.28
C LEU A 195 -48.97 -34.29 -7.57
N THR A 196 -50.13 -33.65 -7.48
CA THR A 196 -51.07 -33.51 -8.59
C THR A 196 -51.27 -32.05 -9.00
N ASP A 197 -51.60 -31.85 -10.28
CA ASP A 197 -51.87 -30.56 -10.91
C ASP A 197 -53.39 -30.31 -10.98
N ALA A 198 -53.90 -29.42 -10.13
CA ALA A 198 -55.30 -29.02 -10.08
C ALA A 198 -55.79 -28.36 -11.39
N GLY A 199 -54.88 -27.64 -12.07
CA GLY A 199 -55.14 -26.98 -13.34
C GLY A 199 -55.24 -27.95 -14.52
N ASN A 200 -54.76 -29.18 -14.35
CA ASN A 200 -54.71 -30.22 -15.39
C ASN A 200 -55.32 -31.55 -14.94
N ALA A 201 -56.58 -31.53 -14.52
CA ALA A 201 -57.37 -32.72 -14.17
C ALA A 201 -56.71 -33.65 -13.12
N ASN A 202 -55.93 -33.08 -12.20
CA ASN A 202 -55.17 -33.80 -11.17
C ASN A 202 -54.16 -34.81 -11.75
N ALA A 203 -53.62 -34.52 -12.93
CA ALA A 203 -52.48 -35.26 -13.48
C ALA A 203 -51.24 -35.09 -12.59
N ALA A 204 -50.24 -35.96 -12.75
CA ALA A 204 -48.93 -35.77 -12.12
C ALA A 204 -48.33 -34.42 -12.52
N ILE A 205 -47.76 -33.70 -11.54
CA ILE A 205 -47.13 -32.40 -11.84
C ILE A 205 -45.98 -32.55 -12.85
N THR A 206 -45.78 -31.50 -13.62
CA THR A 206 -44.63 -31.37 -14.53
C THR A 206 -43.90 -30.08 -14.22
N GLY A 207 -42.71 -29.86 -14.82
CA GLY A 207 -41.99 -28.59 -14.66
C GLY A 207 -42.81 -27.35 -15.07
N ALA A 208 -43.80 -27.50 -15.95
CA ALA A 208 -44.65 -26.40 -16.41
C ALA A 208 -45.88 -26.14 -15.52
N THR A 209 -46.16 -27.01 -14.54
CA THR A 209 -47.29 -26.86 -13.62
C THR A 209 -47.07 -25.61 -12.76
N LEU A 210 -48.08 -24.74 -12.64
CA LEU A 210 -48.02 -23.56 -11.78
C LEU A 210 -48.00 -23.97 -10.31
N LEU A 211 -47.22 -23.29 -9.47
CA LEU A 211 -47.15 -23.62 -8.04
C LEU A 211 -48.50 -23.49 -7.33
N THR A 212 -49.36 -22.57 -7.78
CA THR A 212 -50.72 -22.41 -7.23
C THR A 212 -51.64 -23.59 -7.53
N ASP A 213 -51.26 -24.46 -8.46
CA ASP A 213 -52.04 -25.62 -8.87
C ASP A 213 -51.46 -26.94 -8.31
N VAL A 214 -50.32 -26.89 -7.61
CA VAL A 214 -49.69 -28.07 -7.01
C VAL A 214 -50.43 -28.46 -5.74
N GLU A 215 -50.92 -29.70 -5.70
CA GLU A 215 -51.67 -30.27 -4.59
C GLU A 215 -51.04 -31.59 -4.12
N GLU A 216 -50.92 -31.79 -2.81
CA GLU A 216 -50.65 -33.12 -2.23
C GLU A 216 -51.95 -33.92 -2.00
N SER A 217 -53.02 -33.21 -1.67
CA SER A 217 -54.38 -33.75 -1.55
C SER A 217 -55.31 -32.97 -2.45
N ILE A 218 -56.03 -33.68 -3.32
CA ILE A 218 -56.93 -33.10 -4.33
C ILE A 218 -57.85 -32.05 -3.69
N GLY A 219 -57.89 -30.86 -4.30
CA GLY A 219 -58.71 -29.72 -3.92
C GLY A 219 -58.11 -28.79 -2.86
N THR A 220 -56.85 -29.00 -2.45
CA THR A 220 -56.13 -28.12 -1.52
C THR A 220 -54.74 -27.77 -2.06
N PRO A 221 -54.58 -26.61 -2.71
CA PRO A 221 -53.28 -26.10 -3.15
C PRO A 221 -52.28 -25.98 -2.01
N LEU A 222 -51.03 -26.37 -2.27
CA LEU A 222 -49.94 -26.24 -1.30
C LEU A 222 -49.45 -24.79 -1.15
N PHE A 223 -49.65 -23.97 -2.18
CA PHE A 223 -49.14 -22.59 -2.26
C PHE A 223 -50.22 -21.65 -2.74
N THR A 224 -50.18 -20.40 -2.27
CA THR A 224 -51.06 -19.33 -2.75
C THR A 224 -50.28 -18.16 -3.35
N LEU A 225 -50.94 -17.41 -4.25
CA LEU A 225 -50.32 -16.29 -4.95
C LEU A 225 -49.89 -15.19 -3.98
N GLY A 226 -48.64 -14.75 -4.08
CA GLY A 226 -48.06 -13.69 -3.25
C GLY A 226 -47.39 -14.18 -1.97
N GLU A 227 -47.30 -15.49 -1.75
CA GLU A 227 -46.55 -16.07 -0.64
C GLU A 227 -45.04 -16.07 -0.90
N THR A 228 -44.25 -15.88 0.16
CA THR A 228 -42.79 -16.04 0.11
C THR A 228 -42.42 -17.37 0.74
N LEU A 229 -41.81 -18.23 -0.07
CA LEU A 229 -41.24 -19.50 0.36
C LEU A 229 -39.84 -19.28 0.93
N SER A 230 -39.52 -20.01 1.99
CA SER A 230 -38.19 -20.09 2.57
C SER A 230 -37.84 -21.55 2.84
N PHE A 231 -36.64 -21.95 2.45
CA PHE A 231 -36.17 -23.32 2.53
C PHE A 231 -34.88 -23.41 3.35
N THR A 232 -34.91 -24.17 4.45
CA THR A 232 -33.80 -24.32 5.42
C THR A 232 -33.41 -25.79 5.58
N PRO A 233 -32.88 -26.45 4.54
CA PRO A 233 -32.48 -27.85 4.62
C PRO A 233 -31.20 -28.03 5.46
N SER A 234 -30.81 -29.28 5.66
CA SER A 234 -29.49 -29.61 6.23
C SER A 234 -28.62 -30.41 5.27
N LYS A 235 -27.31 -30.14 5.29
CA LYS A 235 -26.28 -30.80 4.48
C LYS A 235 -25.10 -31.18 5.37
N GLY A 236 -24.71 -32.45 5.37
CA GLY A 236 -23.67 -32.96 6.28
C GLY A 236 -24.01 -32.82 7.76
N GLY A 237 -25.30 -32.72 8.10
CA GLY A 237 -25.78 -32.45 9.47
C GLY A 237 -25.76 -30.97 9.90
N ARG A 238 -25.41 -30.04 8.99
CA ARG A 238 -25.39 -28.59 9.21
C ARG A 238 -26.64 -27.97 8.60
N SER A 239 -27.24 -26.97 9.25
CA SER A 239 -28.29 -26.16 8.61
C SER A 239 -27.67 -25.28 7.53
N LEU A 240 -28.35 -25.15 6.39
CA LEU A 240 -27.98 -24.18 5.35
C LEU A 240 -28.73 -22.86 5.58
N ASP A 241 -28.15 -21.78 5.06
CA ASP A 241 -28.78 -20.47 5.06
C ASP A 241 -29.95 -20.47 4.04
N PRO A 242 -31.11 -19.88 4.38
CA PRO A 242 -32.26 -19.93 3.51
C PRO A 242 -32.15 -18.96 2.34
N LEU A 243 -32.43 -19.45 1.14
CA LEU A 243 -32.90 -18.59 0.06
C LEU A 243 -34.42 -18.35 0.20
N THR A 244 -34.93 -17.36 -0.53
CA THR A 244 -36.38 -17.10 -0.61
C THR A 244 -36.89 -17.06 -2.05
N LEU A 245 -38.13 -17.51 -2.27
CA LEU A 245 -38.82 -17.48 -3.56
C LEU A 245 -40.24 -16.92 -3.38
N THR A 246 -40.61 -15.89 -4.13
CA THR A 246 -41.99 -15.38 -4.12
C THR A 246 -42.84 -16.10 -5.16
N VAL A 247 -43.99 -16.63 -4.75
CA VAL A 247 -44.97 -17.30 -5.63
C VAL A 247 -45.75 -16.24 -6.42
N GLY A 248 -45.34 -16.04 -7.67
CA GLY A 248 -46.03 -15.19 -8.64
C GLY A 248 -46.98 -15.97 -9.54
N ALA A 249 -47.71 -15.26 -10.41
CA ALA A 249 -48.70 -15.87 -11.31
C ALA A 249 -48.08 -16.76 -12.40
N GLY A 250 -46.77 -16.65 -12.63
CA GLY A 250 -46.01 -17.47 -13.57
C GLY A 250 -45.01 -18.42 -12.91
N THR A 251 -44.97 -18.49 -11.57
CA THR A 251 -44.02 -19.36 -10.87
C THR A 251 -44.48 -20.81 -10.97
N THR A 252 -43.57 -21.68 -11.41
CA THR A 252 -43.83 -23.07 -11.76
C THR A 252 -43.17 -24.05 -10.78
N ALA A 253 -43.55 -25.32 -10.86
CA ALA A 253 -42.88 -26.39 -10.15
C ALA A 253 -41.40 -26.53 -10.53
N ALA A 254 -41.01 -26.16 -11.77
CA ALA A 254 -39.60 -26.10 -12.16
C ALA A 254 -38.84 -24.98 -11.44
N ASP A 255 -39.48 -23.83 -11.19
CA ASP A 255 -38.86 -22.74 -10.42
C ASP A 255 -38.65 -23.15 -8.96
N LEU A 256 -39.60 -23.87 -8.36
CA LEU A 256 -39.43 -24.44 -7.02
C LEU A 256 -38.32 -25.50 -6.99
N ALA A 257 -38.23 -26.37 -8.01
CA ALA A 257 -37.13 -27.33 -8.13
C ALA A 257 -35.78 -26.61 -8.20
N THR A 258 -35.67 -25.58 -9.05
CA THR A 258 -34.46 -24.75 -9.21
C THR A 258 -34.10 -24.05 -7.90
N PHE A 259 -35.07 -23.44 -7.23
CA PHE A 259 -34.88 -22.81 -5.92
C PHE A 259 -34.35 -23.79 -4.86
N MET A 260 -34.89 -25.02 -4.81
CA MET A 260 -34.41 -26.05 -3.90
C MET A 260 -33.00 -26.52 -4.27
N ASP A 261 -32.69 -26.64 -5.55
CA ASP A 261 -31.37 -27.00 -6.09
C ASP A 261 -30.31 -25.98 -5.68
N GLN A 262 -30.61 -24.70 -5.94
CA GLN A 262 -29.77 -23.54 -5.61
C GLN A 262 -29.54 -23.42 -4.10
N THR A 263 -30.58 -23.57 -3.28
CA THR A 263 -30.44 -23.53 -1.81
C THR A 263 -29.56 -24.66 -1.28
N LEU A 264 -29.61 -25.83 -1.91
CA LEU A 264 -28.81 -27.00 -1.52
C LEU A 264 -27.37 -26.94 -2.08
N GLY A 265 -27.09 -26.01 -3.00
CA GLY A 265 -25.83 -25.88 -3.72
C GLY A 265 -25.44 -27.18 -4.41
N ILE A 266 -26.39 -27.83 -5.10
CA ILE A 266 -26.14 -29.12 -5.76
C ILE A 266 -25.48 -28.86 -7.10
N GLN A 267 -24.23 -29.30 -7.25
CA GLN A 267 -23.52 -29.10 -8.50
C GLN A 267 -23.80 -30.25 -9.47
N ASN A 268 -24.15 -29.89 -10.70
CA ASN A 268 -24.44 -30.82 -11.80
C ASN A 268 -23.65 -30.41 -13.07
N GLY A 269 -23.72 -31.22 -14.13
CA GLY A 269 -23.05 -30.95 -15.40
C GLY A 269 -21.99 -31.97 -15.83
N SER A 270 -21.39 -31.73 -17.00
CA SER A 270 -20.41 -32.64 -17.59
C SER A 270 -19.15 -32.73 -16.74
N GLY A 271 -18.82 -33.94 -16.26
CA GLY A 271 -17.64 -34.19 -15.45
C GLY A 271 -17.93 -34.38 -13.96
N ILE A 272 -19.16 -34.15 -13.50
CA ILE A 272 -19.61 -34.56 -12.16
C ILE A 272 -20.17 -36.00 -12.24
N PRO A 273 -19.78 -36.90 -11.30
CA PRO A 273 -20.29 -38.27 -11.29
C PRO A 273 -21.81 -38.40 -11.14
N ASN A 274 -22.36 -39.50 -11.67
CA ASN A 274 -23.78 -39.83 -11.49
C ASN A 274 -24.02 -40.44 -10.11
N ASP A 275 -24.20 -39.58 -9.12
CA ASP A 275 -24.28 -39.96 -7.71
C ASP A 275 -25.65 -40.56 -7.29
N GLY A 276 -26.67 -40.52 -8.16
CA GLY A 276 -27.98 -41.13 -7.91
C GLY A 276 -28.01 -42.66 -8.04
N GLY A 277 -26.85 -43.32 -8.19
CA GLY A 277 -26.68 -44.78 -8.25
C GLY A 277 -27.04 -45.42 -9.61
N THR A 278 -28.13 -44.99 -10.25
CA THR A 278 -28.63 -45.55 -11.53
C THR A 278 -28.45 -44.62 -12.74
N GLY A 279 -27.35 -43.88 -12.77
CA GLY A 279 -27.06 -42.95 -13.89
C GLY A 279 -27.79 -41.62 -13.81
N THR A 280 -28.51 -41.35 -12.72
CA THR A 280 -29.11 -40.05 -12.43
C THR A 280 -28.03 -39.08 -11.95
N GLN A 281 -28.00 -37.91 -12.57
CA GLN A 281 -27.11 -36.82 -12.20
C GLN A 281 -27.60 -36.15 -10.91
N PRO A 282 -26.71 -35.56 -10.09
CA PRO A 282 -27.11 -34.68 -9.01
C PRO A 282 -28.02 -33.56 -9.52
N GLY A 283 -28.99 -33.19 -8.70
CA GLY A 283 -29.91 -32.09 -8.94
C GLY A 283 -31.31 -32.34 -8.37
N VAL A 284 -32.15 -31.33 -8.44
CA VAL A 284 -33.59 -31.45 -8.15
C VAL A 284 -34.37 -31.61 -9.45
N THR A 285 -35.12 -32.71 -9.59
CA THR A 285 -35.91 -33.03 -10.78
C THR A 285 -37.33 -33.42 -10.42
N ILE A 286 -38.26 -33.31 -11.36
CA ILE A 286 -39.63 -33.80 -11.21
C ILE A 286 -39.75 -35.10 -12.00
N THR A 287 -40.11 -36.19 -11.31
CA THR A 287 -40.27 -37.50 -11.94
C THR A 287 -41.54 -37.56 -12.78
N ALA A 288 -41.63 -38.55 -13.68
CA ALA A 288 -42.86 -38.78 -14.45
C ALA A 288 -44.09 -39.13 -13.58
N GLY A 289 -43.87 -39.48 -12.31
CA GLY A 289 -44.92 -39.72 -11.32
C GLY A 289 -45.40 -38.47 -10.58
N GLY A 290 -44.82 -37.29 -10.85
CA GLY A 290 -45.17 -36.04 -10.17
C GLY A 290 -44.49 -35.88 -8.81
N GLU A 291 -43.35 -36.52 -8.59
CA GLU A 291 -42.57 -36.41 -7.34
C GLU A 291 -41.38 -35.48 -7.56
N PHE A 292 -41.05 -34.64 -6.58
CA PHE A 292 -39.75 -34.00 -6.51
C PHE A 292 -38.71 -35.02 -6.05
N GLN A 293 -37.72 -35.29 -6.90
CA GLN A 293 -36.57 -36.11 -6.59
C GLN A 293 -35.33 -35.21 -6.46
N ILE A 294 -34.69 -35.28 -5.30
CA ILE A 294 -33.47 -34.55 -4.98
C ILE A 294 -32.34 -35.56 -4.93
N VAL A 295 -31.34 -35.37 -5.77
CA VAL A 295 -30.11 -36.17 -5.79
C VAL A 295 -28.95 -35.25 -5.40
N GLY A 296 -28.38 -35.45 -4.21
CA GLY A 296 -27.20 -34.70 -3.77
C GLY A 296 -25.90 -35.23 -4.38
N ASN A 297 -24.83 -34.44 -4.27
CA ASN A 297 -23.48 -34.88 -4.60
C ASN A 297 -22.99 -35.98 -3.62
N SER A 298 -22.05 -36.80 -4.06
CA SER A 298 -21.39 -37.80 -3.21
C SER A 298 -20.52 -37.16 -2.11
N GLY A 299 -20.24 -37.95 -1.07
CA GLY A 299 -19.51 -37.54 0.13
C GLY A 299 -20.43 -37.48 1.35
N THR A 300 -19.98 -38.03 2.48
CA THR A 300 -20.77 -38.00 3.72
C THR A 300 -21.06 -36.59 4.22
N VAL A 301 -20.15 -35.62 4.04
CA VAL A 301 -20.36 -34.20 4.35
C VAL A 301 -21.36 -33.51 3.42
N ASN A 302 -21.60 -34.06 2.22
CA ASN A 302 -22.59 -33.57 1.26
C ASN A 302 -23.98 -34.20 1.45
N GLY A 303 -24.14 -35.10 2.43
CA GLY A 303 -25.39 -35.80 2.66
C GLY A 303 -26.53 -34.86 3.03
N ILE A 304 -27.55 -34.78 2.18
CA ILE A 304 -28.72 -33.92 2.37
C ILE A 304 -29.73 -34.61 3.29
N SER A 305 -30.34 -33.83 4.17
CA SER A 305 -31.48 -34.23 4.99
C SER A 305 -32.51 -33.11 5.06
N ILE A 306 -33.75 -33.46 4.73
CA ILE A 306 -34.90 -32.56 4.73
C ILE A 306 -35.97 -33.18 5.63
N THR A 307 -36.57 -32.36 6.48
CA THR A 307 -37.61 -32.71 7.42
C THR A 307 -38.83 -31.81 7.24
N ILE A 308 -40.00 -32.27 7.70
CA ILE A 308 -41.22 -31.46 7.70
C ILE A 308 -40.93 -30.23 8.56
N GLY A 309 -41.09 -29.03 7.98
CA GLY A 309 -40.73 -27.77 8.61
C GLY A 309 -39.59 -27.01 7.93
N ASN A 310 -38.75 -27.68 7.14
CA ASN A 310 -37.65 -26.99 6.43
C ASN A 310 -38.15 -26.12 5.28
N LEU A 311 -39.27 -26.48 4.64
CA LEU A 311 -39.95 -25.61 3.68
C LEU A 311 -41.09 -24.89 4.38
N THR A 312 -41.07 -23.55 4.34
CA THR A 312 -42.10 -22.69 4.91
C THR A 312 -42.63 -21.72 3.88
N SER A 313 -43.91 -21.37 4.00
CA SER A 313 -44.59 -20.33 3.22
C SER A 313 -45.10 -19.26 4.18
N ASN A 314 -44.62 -18.02 4.06
CA ASN A 314 -44.91 -16.93 5.01
C ASN A 314 -44.72 -17.32 6.49
N GLY A 315 -43.75 -18.20 6.77
CA GLY A 315 -43.45 -18.73 8.11
C GLY A 315 -44.31 -19.91 8.57
N ALA A 316 -45.32 -20.33 7.80
CA ALA A 316 -46.08 -21.56 8.04
C ALA A 316 -45.41 -22.76 7.36
N THR A 317 -45.35 -23.91 8.04
CA THR A 317 -44.77 -25.14 7.46
C THR A 317 -45.58 -25.63 6.26
N VAL A 318 -44.90 -25.87 5.13
CA VAL A 318 -45.48 -26.57 3.99
C VAL A 318 -45.46 -28.07 4.29
N PRO A 319 -46.60 -28.78 4.24
CA PRO A 319 -46.72 -30.15 4.75
C PRO A 319 -46.09 -31.24 3.86
N VAL A 320 -45.15 -30.89 2.97
CA VAL A 320 -44.47 -31.87 2.11
C VAL A 320 -43.39 -32.60 2.88
N SER A 321 -43.49 -33.93 2.92
CA SER A 321 -42.45 -34.79 3.50
C SER A 321 -41.50 -35.30 2.41
N PHE A 322 -40.23 -35.51 2.74
CA PHE A 322 -39.26 -36.12 1.84
C PHE A 322 -38.78 -37.44 2.43
N THR A 323 -38.90 -38.52 1.67
CA THR A 323 -38.40 -39.84 2.07
C THR A 323 -36.99 -40.04 1.53
N LYS A 324 -36.02 -40.27 2.41
CA LYS A 324 -34.63 -40.53 2.03
C LYS A 324 -34.44 -42.00 1.66
N SER A 325 -34.32 -42.29 0.37
CA SER A 325 -34.15 -43.65 -0.18
C SER A 325 -32.68 -44.07 -0.30
N GLN A 326 -31.76 -43.10 -0.40
CA GLN A 326 -30.32 -43.34 -0.49
C GLN A 326 -29.53 -42.41 0.43
N GLN A 327 -28.50 -42.95 1.10
CA GLN A 327 -27.54 -42.17 1.88
C GLN A 327 -26.32 -41.83 1.03
N ALA A 328 -25.77 -40.63 1.24
CA ALA A 328 -24.49 -40.27 0.65
C ALA A 328 -23.36 -41.10 1.28
N ASN A 329 -22.41 -41.53 0.47
CA ASN A 329 -21.21 -42.25 0.90
C ASN A 329 -19.95 -41.54 0.42
N GLY A 330 -18.79 -41.98 0.94
CA GLY A 330 -17.49 -41.48 0.52
C GLY A 330 -16.77 -40.71 1.62
N GLU A 331 -15.46 -40.95 1.71
CA GLU A 331 -14.55 -40.18 2.53
C GLU A 331 -14.59 -38.72 2.06
N SER A 332 -14.75 -37.81 3.01
CA SER A 332 -14.92 -36.40 2.69
C SER A 332 -14.43 -35.49 3.80
N ALA A 333 -14.06 -34.27 3.43
CA ALA A 333 -13.65 -33.21 4.33
C ALA A 333 -14.40 -31.92 3.99
N ILE A 334 -14.50 -31.03 4.96
CA ILE A 334 -15.04 -29.69 4.81
C ILE A 334 -14.09 -28.67 5.43
N THR A 335 -14.01 -27.50 4.85
CA THR A 335 -13.46 -26.30 5.49
C THR A 335 -14.33 -25.11 5.14
N ASP A 336 -14.52 -24.23 6.12
CA ASP A 336 -15.18 -22.94 5.93
C ASP A 336 -14.08 -21.87 6.04
N PHE A 337 -14.11 -20.87 5.17
CA PHE A 337 -13.17 -19.75 5.20
C PHE A 337 -13.85 -18.48 4.72
N VAL A 338 -13.28 -17.33 5.04
CA VAL A 338 -13.83 -16.02 4.68
C VAL A 338 -12.86 -15.34 3.75
N ILE A 339 -13.37 -14.84 2.63
CA ILE A 339 -12.66 -13.93 1.71
C ILE A 339 -13.26 -12.53 1.84
N PHE A 340 -12.60 -11.50 1.31
CA PHE A 340 -13.04 -10.11 1.41
C PHE A 340 -13.26 -9.53 0.03
N ASP A 341 -14.34 -8.76 -0.15
CA ASP A 341 -14.61 -8.05 -1.40
C ASP A 341 -13.83 -6.71 -1.51
N SER A 342 -14.06 -5.95 -2.59
CA SER A 342 -13.39 -4.66 -2.83
C SER A 342 -13.71 -3.58 -1.80
N LEU A 343 -14.82 -3.73 -1.06
CA LEU A 343 -15.22 -2.83 0.03
C LEU A 343 -14.78 -3.38 1.41
N GLY A 344 -14.22 -4.59 1.45
CA GLY A 344 -13.80 -5.29 2.65
C GLY A 344 -14.93 -6.00 3.38
N GLU A 345 -16.07 -6.21 2.74
CA GLU A 345 -17.14 -7.04 3.32
C GLU A 345 -16.72 -8.52 3.30
N PRO A 346 -16.91 -9.26 4.41
CA PRO A 346 -16.58 -10.67 4.47
C PRO A 346 -17.59 -11.52 3.66
N VAL A 347 -17.07 -12.40 2.82
CA VAL A 347 -17.81 -13.40 2.03
C VAL A 347 -17.43 -14.79 2.53
N THR A 348 -18.41 -15.55 3.01
CA THR A 348 -18.19 -16.87 3.58
C THR A 348 -18.18 -17.94 2.49
N MET A 349 -17.05 -18.62 2.35
CA MET A 349 -16.87 -19.74 1.45
C MET A 349 -16.88 -21.06 2.22
N LYS A 350 -17.50 -22.07 1.64
CA LYS A 350 -17.46 -23.45 2.11
C LYS A 350 -16.85 -24.31 1.02
N MET A 351 -15.80 -25.03 1.37
CA MET A 351 -15.18 -26.02 0.49
C MET A 351 -15.40 -27.40 1.06
N THR A 352 -16.15 -28.22 0.35
CA THR A 352 -16.24 -29.65 0.63
C THR A 352 -15.36 -30.42 -0.35
N SER A 353 -14.83 -31.56 0.07
CA SER A 353 -14.10 -32.47 -0.81
C SER A 353 -14.52 -33.91 -0.57
N VAL A 354 -14.54 -34.72 -1.63
CA VAL A 354 -14.91 -36.15 -1.60
C VAL A 354 -13.91 -36.96 -2.41
N LEU A 355 -13.57 -38.14 -1.91
CA LEU A 355 -12.74 -39.11 -2.63
C LEU A 355 -13.53 -39.71 -3.80
N GLU A 356 -13.26 -39.27 -5.02
CA GLU A 356 -13.98 -39.69 -6.23
C GLU A 356 -13.42 -41.00 -6.79
N SER A 357 -12.09 -41.08 -6.96
CA SER A 357 -11.47 -42.26 -7.55
C SER A 357 -10.07 -42.53 -7.02
N ARG A 358 -9.65 -43.80 -7.11
CA ARG A 358 -8.33 -44.25 -6.70
C ARG A 358 -7.83 -45.33 -7.64
N THR A 359 -6.62 -45.16 -8.13
CA THR A 359 -5.86 -46.14 -8.92
C THR A 359 -4.54 -46.47 -8.19
N SER A 360 -3.72 -47.34 -8.76
CA SER A 360 -2.40 -47.66 -8.19
C SER A 360 -1.42 -46.47 -8.21
N ASN A 361 -1.65 -45.52 -9.12
CA ASN A 361 -0.71 -44.43 -9.38
C ASN A 361 -1.25 -43.06 -8.95
N ASN A 362 -2.57 -42.87 -9.05
CA ASN A 362 -3.24 -41.60 -8.79
C ASN A 362 -4.45 -41.76 -7.88
N THR A 363 -4.67 -40.78 -7.01
CA THR A 363 -5.91 -40.61 -6.22
C THR A 363 -6.54 -39.28 -6.59
N VAL A 364 -7.85 -39.25 -6.83
CA VAL A 364 -8.57 -38.04 -7.24
C VAL A 364 -9.63 -37.71 -6.21
N PHE A 365 -9.57 -36.49 -5.68
CA PHE A 365 -10.62 -35.88 -4.89
C PHE A 365 -11.36 -34.85 -5.74
N ARG A 366 -12.68 -34.78 -5.59
CA ARG A 366 -13.47 -33.67 -6.10
C ARG A 366 -13.69 -32.67 -4.99
N TYR A 367 -13.66 -31.39 -5.29
CA TYR A 367 -14.11 -30.36 -4.37
C TYR A 367 -15.33 -29.62 -4.93
N PHE A 368 -16.12 -29.07 -4.01
CA PHE A 368 -17.25 -28.19 -4.29
C PHE A 368 -17.06 -26.93 -3.44
N LEU A 369 -17.14 -25.78 -4.09
CA LEU A 369 -17.15 -24.46 -3.48
C LEU A 369 -18.57 -23.94 -3.46
N GLU A 370 -18.99 -23.47 -2.30
CA GLU A 370 -20.33 -23.00 -2.00
C GLU A 370 -20.25 -21.70 -1.21
N SER A 371 -21.12 -20.74 -1.51
CA SER A 371 -21.27 -19.49 -0.75
C SER A 371 -22.72 -19.02 -0.81
N ALA A 372 -23.30 -18.70 0.34
CA ALA A 372 -24.62 -18.07 0.40
C ALA A 372 -24.55 -16.55 0.15
N ASP A 373 -23.34 -15.99 0.13
CA ASP A 373 -23.06 -14.57 -0.09
C ASP A 373 -22.83 -14.26 -1.58
N ASP A 374 -23.04 -15.24 -2.47
CA ASP A 374 -23.01 -15.11 -3.93
C ASP A 374 -24.36 -14.56 -4.44
N ASP A 375 -24.32 -13.45 -5.16
CA ASP A 375 -25.51 -12.73 -5.61
C ASP A 375 -26.13 -13.30 -6.91
N ASP A 376 -25.56 -14.34 -7.49
CA ASP A 376 -26.09 -14.98 -8.70
C ASP A 376 -27.38 -15.80 -8.46
N GLY A 377 -27.73 -16.00 -7.19
CA GLY A 377 -28.93 -16.72 -6.76
C GLY A 377 -28.73 -18.23 -6.62
N ASP A 378 -27.50 -18.74 -6.78
CA ASP A 378 -27.11 -20.12 -6.51
C ASP A 378 -26.07 -20.16 -5.38
N VAL A 379 -26.23 -21.08 -4.43
CA VAL A 379 -25.21 -21.28 -3.39
C VAL A 379 -23.97 -21.99 -3.97
N ALA A 380 -24.12 -22.70 -5.10
CA ALA A 380 -23.01 -23.39 -5.76
C ALA A 380 -22.14 -22.43 -6.60
N VAL A 381 -20.89 -22.28 -6.21
CA VAL A 381 -19.94 -21.36 -6.87
C VAL A 381 -19.11 -22.08 -7.94
N SER A 382 -18.46 -23.20 -7.58
CA SER A 382 -17.55 -23.91 -8.48
C SER A 382 -17.24 -25.33 -8.02
N THR A 383 -16.87 -26.22 -8.94
CA THR A 383 -16.33 -27.57 -8.64
C THR A 383 -15.08 -27.84 -9.44
N GLY A 384 -14.19 -28.62 -8.85
CA GLY A 384 -13.01 -29.11 -9.54
C GLY A 384 -12.49 -30.41 -8.96
N THR A 385 -11.34 -30.84 -9.47
CA THR A 385 -10.67 -32.05 -9.02
C THR A 385 -9.26 -31.76 -8.55
N ILE A 386 -8.78 -32.53 -7.59
CA ILE A 386 -7.41 -32.54 -7.05
C ILE A 386 -6.86 -33.93 -7.29
N THR A 387 -5.75 -34.02 -8.02
CA THR A 387 -5.10 -35.30 -8.34
C THR A 387 -3.79 -35.43 -7.57
N PHE A 388 -3.68 -36.49 -6.78
CA PHE A 388 -2.49 -36.86 -6.03
C PHE A 388 -1.72 -37.96 -6.73
N ASP A 389 -0.39 -37.94 -6.64
CA ASP A 389 0.46 -39.06 -7.03
C ASP A 389 0.48 -40.18 -5.97
N SER A 390 1.21 -41.26 -6.28
CA SER A 390 1.43 -42.39 -5.35
C SER A 390 2.15 -42.03 -4.03
N LYS A 391 2.73 -40.83 -3.92
CA LYS A 391 3.40 -40.33 -2.71
C LYS A 391 2.51 -39.39 -1.90
N GLY A 392 1.29 -39.11 -2.37
CA GLY A 392 0.37 -38.19 -1.71
C GLY A 392 0.71 -36.72 -1.96
N VAL A 393 1.41 -36.39 -3.05
CA VAL A 393 1.66 -35.01 -3.47
C VAL A 393 0.67 -34.61 -4.56
N VAL A 394 0.13 -33.39 -4.49
CA VAL A 394 -0.75 -32.85 -5.53
C VAL A 394 0.03 -32.65 -6.82
N THR A 395 -0.48 -33.20 -7.91
CA THR A 395 0.11 -33.11 -9.26
C THR A 395 -0.68 -32.17 -10.17
N ASN A 396 -1.99 -32.06 -9.96
CA ASN A 396 -2.87 -31.21 -10.73
C ASN A 396 -4.11 -30.86 -9.89
N PHE A 397 -4.62 -29.65 -10.05
CA PHE A 397 -5.95 -29.26 -9.61
C PHE A 397 -6.58 -28.31 -10.62
N THR A 398 -7.86 -28.49 -10.90
CA THR A 398 -8.57 -27.72 -11.93
C THR A 398 -10.07 -27.65 -11.64
N PRO A 399 -10.72 -26.48 -11.85
CA PRO A 399 -10.10 -25.18 -12.16
C PRO A 399 -9.26 -24.65 -10.98
N ASN A 400 -8.41 -23.66 -11.21
CA ASN A 400 -7.67 -22.96 -10.15
C ASN A 400 -8.24 -21.57 -9.86
N THR A 401 -9.34 -21.20 -10.50
CA THR A 401 -10.04 -19.94 -10.29
C THR A 401 -11.53 -20.18 -10.10
N PHE A 402 -12.17 -19.29 -9.35
CA PHE A 402 -13.62 -19.21 -9.22
C PHE A 402 -14.01 -17.75 -9.10
N ALA A 403 -15.23 -17.43 -9.54
CA ALA A 403 -15.79 -16.09 -9.44
C ALA A 403 -16.91 -16.08 -8.40
N VAL A 404 -17.05 -14.99 -7.65
CA VAL A 404 -18.20 -14.75 -6.77
C VAL A 404 -18.83 -13.43 -7.17
N SER A 405 -20.14 -13.44 -7.42
CA SER A 405 -20.91 -12.26 -7.81
C SER A 405 -21.24 -11.41 -6.59
N ARG A 406 -21.02 -10.09 -6.70
CA ARG A 406 -21.25 -9.10 -5.63
C ARG A 406 -22.14 -7.93 -6.10
N VAL A 407 -23.03 -8.21 -7.04
CA VAL A 407 -23.89 -7.21 -7.71
C VAL A 407 -24.79 -6.44 -6.74
N SER A 408 -25.15 -7.04 -5.59
CA SER A 408 -26.02 -6.40 -4.59
C SER A 408 -25.27 -5.44 -3.66
N SER A 409 -23.94 -5.58 -3.51
CA SER A 409 -23.11 -4.78 -2.60
C SER A 409 -22.40 -3.59 -3.26
N ALA A 410 -22.69 -3.29 -4.55
CA ALA A 410 -21.97 -2.29 -5.36
C ALA A 410 -20.44 -2.53 -5.42
N ALA A 411 -19.99 -3.73 -5.08
CA ALA A 411 -18.63 -4.19 -5.24
C ALA A 411 -18.44 -4.81 -6.63
N ASP A 412 -17.19 -4.90 -7.07
CA ASP A 412 -16.84 -5.59 -8.31
C ASP A 412 -16.94 -7.12 -8.13
N GLU A 413 -17.15 -7.82 -9.24
CA GLU A 413 -17.09 -9.28 -9.29
C GLU A 413 -15.72 -9.77 -8.82
N MET A 414 -15.71 -10.80 -7.97
CA MET A 414 -14.50 -11.30 -7.34
C MET A 414 -13.94 -12.50 -8.08
N ASP A 415 -12.88 -12.31 -8.87
CA ASP A 415 -12.10 -13.40 -9.43
C ASP A 415 -11.00 -13.85 -8.44
N VAL A 416 -11.18 -15.04 -7.85
CA VAL A 416 -10.25 -15.60 -6.85
C VAL A 416 -9.51 -16.80 -7.42
N THR A 417 -8.19 -16.80 -7.26
CA THR A 417 -7.32 -17.94 -7.55
C THR A 417 -7.14 -18.78 -6.29
N ILE A 418 -7.43 -20.09 -6.39
CA ILE A 418 -7.26 -21.06 -5.32
C ILE A 418 -6.00 -21.90 -5.56
N ASP A 419 -5.12 -21.96 -4.56
CA ASP A 419 -3.97 -22.87 -4.54
C ASP A 419 -4.24 -24.03 -3.58
N LEU A 420 -4.22 -25.23 -4.14
CA LEU A 420 -4.46 -26.51 -3.44
C LEU A 420 -3.19 -27.37 -3.37
N SER A 421 -2.04 -26.85 -3.82
CA SER A 421 -0.78 -27.60 -3.93
C SER A 421 -0.23 -28.07 -2.57
N ASN A 422 -0.54 -27.34 -1.50
CA ASN A 422 -0.11 -27.65 -0.14
C ASN A 422 -1.04 -28.62 0.62
N ILE A 423 -2.04 -29.20 -0.05
CA ILE A 423 -2.81 -30.32 0.49
C ILE A 423 -1.97 -31.60 0.39
N SER A 424 -1.90 -32.35 1.48
CA SER A 424 -1.23 -33.66 1.50
C SER A 424 -2.22 -34.80 1.31
N GLY A 425 -1.89 -35.77 0.48
CA GLY A 425 -2.56 -37.07 0.41
C GLY A 425 -2.08 -38.06 1.49
N ILE A 426 -1.28 -37.61 2.46
CA ILE A 426 -0.76 -38.42 3.55
C ILE A 426 -1.59 -38.11 4.80
N SER A 427 -2.66 -38.88 5.00
CA SER A 427 -3.42 -38.88 6.25
C SER A 427 -3.59 -40.31 6.79
N SER A 428 -3.78 -40.43 8.11
CA SER A 428 -4.08 -41.70 8.77
C SER A 428 -5.58 -41.85 8.99
N GLN A 429 -6.08 -43.09 9.07
CA GLN A 429 -7.51 -43.35 9.31
C GLN A 429 -8.04 -42.75 10.62
N SER A 430 -7.16 -42.56 11.62
CA SER A 430 -7.53 -41.91 12.90
C SER A 430 -7.57 -40.40 12.82
N ALA A 431 -6.82 -39.78 11.89
CA ALA A 431 -6.83 -38.34 11.67
C ALA A 431 -7.94 -37.92 10.70
N GLY A 432 -8.31 -38.80 9.76
CA GLY A 432 -9.34 -38.54 8.75
C GLY A 432 -8.90 -37.48 7.74
N SER A 433 -9.83 -37.06 6.89
CA SER A 433 -9.61 -35.95 5.97
C SER A 433 -9.85 -34.61 6.65
N THR A 434 -8.91 -33.67 6.52
CA THR A 434 -8.97 -32.33 7.09
C THR A 434 -8.51 -31.29 6.07
N LEU A 435 -9.19 -30.16 6.04
CA LEU A 435 -8.85 -29.01 5.21
C LEU A 435 -8.85 -27.75 6.08
N LYS A 436 -8.06 -26.75 5.70
CA LYS A 436 -8.03 -25.45 6.36
C LYS A 436 -7.53 -24.38 5.42
N LEU A 437 -7.96 -23.15 5.64
CA LEU A 437 -7.29 -21.98 5.07
C LEU A 437 -5.88 -21.86 5.66
N THR A 438 -4.87 -21.79 4.80
CA THR A 438 -3.47 -21.58 5.20
C THR A 438 -3.13 -20.09 5.15
N SER A 439 -3.47 -19.42 4.05
CA SER A 439 -3.27 -17.98 3.87
C SER A 439 -4.22 -17.41 2.81
N GLN A 440 -4.44 -16.11 2.89
CA GLN A 440 -5.10 -15.31 1.85
C GLN A 440 -4.47 -13.92 1.78
N ASP A 441 -4.75 -13.18 0.71
CA ASP A 441 -4.26 -11.82 0.50
C ASP A 441 -5.32 -10.72 0.70
N GLY A 442 -6.59 -11.06 0.95
CA GLY A 442 -7.62 -10.09 1.28
C GLY A 442 -7.63 -9.70 2.76
N SER A 443 -8.20 -8.54 3.05
CA SER A 443 -8.34 -8.02 4.41
C SER A 443 -9.64 -7.24 4.61
N ASP A 444 -10.03 -7.12 5.86
CA ASP A 444 -11.02 -6.16 6.33
C ASP A 444 -10.56 -4.70 6.08
N PRO A 445 -11.49 -3.73 6.11
CA PRO A 445 -11.15 -2.32 6.00
C PRO A 445 -10.25 -1.90 7.16
N GLY A 446 -9.09 -1.34 6.82
CA GLY A 446 -8.15 -0.81 7.79
C GLY A 446 -8.00 0.70 7.66
N THR A 447 -7.65 1.34 8.77
CA THR A 447 -7.35 2.76 8.83
C THR A 447 -5.85 3.00 8.81
N LEU A 448 -5.40 4.10 8.21
CA LEU A 448 -3.97 4.44 8.17
C LEU A 448 -3.46 4.76 9.59
N SER A 449 -2.65 3.86 10.15
CA SER A 449 -2.18 3.95 11.54
C SER A 449 -0.85 4.69 11.66
N SER A 450 0.10 4.41 10.75
CA SER A 450 1.42 5.03 10.76
C SER A 450 2.00 5.12 9.35
N PHE A 451 3.15 5.78 9.19
CA PHE A 451 3.89 5.80 7.94
C PHE A 451 5.38 5.67 8.20
N VAL A 452 6.10 5.16 7.19
CA VAL A 452 7.55 5.04 7.19
C VAL A 452 8.07 5.58 5.87
N ILE A 453 9.18 6.31 5.92
CA ILE A 453 9.85 6.85 4.74
C ILE A 453 11.14 6.06 4.52
N ASP A 454 11.35 5.54 3.32
CA ASP A 454 12.55 4.78 2.98
C ASP A 454 13.71 5.67 2.49
N GLU A 455 14.87 5.05 2.21
CA GLU A 455 16.06 5.78 1.75
C GLU A 455 15.91 6.41 0.36
N THR A 456 14.96 5.90 -0.43
CA THR A 456 14.60 6.42 -1.75
C THR A 456 13.56 7.53 -1.67
N GLY A 457 13.10 7.88 -0.47
CA GLY A 457 12.10 8.90 -0.20
C GLY A 457 10.67 8.43 -0.38
N ILE A 458 10.42 7.15 -0.65
CA ILE A 458 9.07 6.60 -0.78
C ILE A 458 8.44 6.54 0.62
N ILE A 459 7.23 7.07 0.71
CA ILE A 459 6.42 7.13 1.91
C ILE A 459 5.45 5.95 1.85
N ASN A 460 5.62 5.00 2.76
CA ASN A 460 4.76 3.83 2.87
C ASN A 460 3.87 3.99 4.11
N GLY A 461 2.56 4.03 3.89
CA GLY A 461 1.55 3.97 4.93
C GLY A 461 1.35 2.54 5.42
N VAL A 462 1.26 2.37 6.74
CA VAL A 462 0.97 1.11 7.42
C VAL A 462 -0.40 1.23 8.06
N PHE A 463 -1.30 0.37 7.62
CA PHE A 463 -2.68 0.30 8.08
C PHE A 463 -2.80 -0.66 9.27
N ASP A 464 -3.81 -0.47 10.10
CA ASP A 464 -4.08 -1.32 11.27
C ASP A 464 -4.47 -2.78 10.91
N ASN A 465 -5.01 -3.00 9.70
CA ASN A 465 -5.23 -4.32 9.11
C ASN A 465 -3.94 -4.99 8.58
N GLY A 466 -2.78 -4.36 8.78
CA GLY A 466 -1.47 -4.90 8.38
C GLY A 466 -1.10 -4.66 6.92
N ILE A 467 -1.95 -3.99 6.14
CA ILE A 467 -1.65 -3.61 4.76
C ILE A 467 -0.62 -2.47 4.75
N ILE A 468 0.25 -2.51 3.74
CA ILE A 468 1.17 -1.42 3.42
C ILE A 468 0.81 -0.88 2.03
N ARG A 469 0.67 0.44 1.90
CA ARG A 469 0.49 1.14 0.63
C ARG A 469 1.45 2.32 0.50
N THR A 470 1.90 2.58 -0.71
CA THR A 470 2.70 3.77 -0.99
C THR A 470 1.78 4.99 -1.05
N LEU A 471 2.13 6.06 -0.32
CA LEU A 471 1.36 7.31 -0.26
C LEU A 471 1.98 8.43 -1.11
N GLY A 472 3.25 8.27 -1.48
CA GLY A 472 3.98 9.23 -2.31
C GLY A 472 5.49 9.05 -2.20
N GLN A 473 6.24 9.93 -2.84
CA GLN A 473 7.70 9.95 -2.78
C GLN A 473 8.22 11.38 -2.65
N VAL A 474 9.03 11.65 -1.62
CA VAL A 474 9.74 12.92 -1.46
C VAL A 474 10.77 13.06 -2.57
N THR A 475 10.74 14.20 -3.26
CA THR A 475 11.70 14.52 -4.32
C THR A 475 12.78 15.48 -3.82
N MET A 476 13.90 15.52 -4.54
CA MET A 476 14.98 16.45 -4.26
C MET A 476 15.31 17.31 -5.47
N ALA A 477 15.81 18.51 -5.20
CA ALA A 477 16.40 19.38 -6.21
C ALA A 477 17.92 19.38 -6.09
N ARG A 478 18.59 19.39 -7.25
CA ARG A 478 20.01 19.70 -7.36
C ARG A 478 20.20 20.94 -8.21
N PHE A 479 21.26 21.69 -7.91
CA PHE A 479 21.65 22.86 -8.69
C PHE A 479 23.03 22.64 -9.28
N ALA A 480 23.24 23.11 -10.50
CA ALA A 480 24.55 23.08 -11.13
C ALA A 480 25.56 23.94 -10.34
N ASN A 481 25.08 25.06 -9.79
CA ASN A 481 25.89 25.95 -8.95
C ASN A 481 25.13 26.36 -7.66
N PRO A 482 25.26 25.61 -6.55
CA PRO A 482 24.61 25.96 -5.28
C PRO A 482 25.01 27.34 -4.73
N GLN A 483 26.17 27.87 -5.10
CA GLN A 483 26.63 29.20 -4.65
C GLN A 483 25.84 30.36 -5.27
N GLY A 484 25.07 30.09 -6.34
CA GLY A 484 24.19 31.07 -6.96
C GLY A 484 22.81 31.16 -6.30
N LEU A 485 22.52 30.31 -5.32
CA LEU A 485 21.25 30.32 -4.58
C LEU A 485 21.14 31.56 -3.71
N LEU A 486 19.92 32.08 -3.59
CA LEU A 486 19.60 33.23 -2.75
C LEU A 486 18.97 32.74 -1.44
N GLU A 487 19.28 33.36 -0.32
CA GLU A 487 18.64 33.01 0.96
C GLU A 487 17.23 33.59 1.03
N ALA A 488 16.26 32.74 1.38
CA ALA A 488 14.85 33.11 1.51
C ALA A 488 14.39 33.17 2.98
N GLY A 489 15.32 33.11 3.94
CA GLY A 489 15.02 32.97 5.37
C GLY A 489 14.68 31.52 5.77
N ASN A 490 14.51 31.26 7.06
CA ASN A 490 14.09 29.94 7.60
C ASN A 490 14.94 28.74 7.14
N SER A 491 16.25 28.94 6.92
CA SER A 491 17.16 27.94 6.34
C SER A 491 16.79 27.47 4.92
N ALA A 492 15.94 28.23 4.23
CA ALA A 492 15.52 27.98 2.86
C ALA A 492 16.24 28.89 1.85
N PHE A 493 16.28 28.42 0.61
CA PHE A 493 16.96 29.04 -0.52
C PHE A 493 15.99 29.18 -1.70
N GLN A 494 16.21 30.18 -2.53
CA GLN A 494 15.52 30.38 -3.81
C GLN A 494 16.50 30.28 -4.96
N GLU A 495 15.97 29.95 -6.14
CA GLU A 495 16.75 29.97 -7.38
C GLU A 495 17.27 31.38 -7.65
N GLY A 496 18.57 31.48 -7.95
CA GLY A 496 19.20 32.70 -8.41
C GLY A 496 19.64 32.59 -9.86
N VAL A 497 19.89 33.72 -10.51
CA VAL A 497 20.30 33.75 -11.94
C VAL A 497 21.57 32.92 -12.19
N SER A 498 22.47 32.85 -11.20
CA SER A 498 23.74 32.12 -11.29
C SER A 498 23.66 30.68 -10.79
N SER A 499 22.56 30.24 -10.14
CA SER A 499 22.40 28.84 -9.72
C SER A 499 22.06 27.92 -10.88
N GLY A 500 21.40 28.47 -11.89
CA GLY A 500 20.68 27.72 -12.91
C GLY A 500 19.37 27.14 -12.36
N PRO A 501 18.54 26.56 -13.25
CA PRO A 501 17.28 25.96 -12.86
C PRO A 501 17.48 24.72 -11.98
N PRO A 502 16.50 24.38 -11.13
CA PRO A 502 16.51 23.17 -10.33
C PRO A 502 16.47 21.92 -11.24
N PHE A 503 17.34 20.95 -10.97
CA PHE A 503 17.24 19.61 -11.54
C PHE A 503 16.53 18.70 -10.54
N LEU A 504 15.28 18.34 -10.86
CA LEU A 504 14.43 17.49 -10.04
C LEU A 504 14.86 16.03 -10.18
N VAL A 505 15.09 15.37 -9.06
CA VAL A 505 15.63 14.01 -8.99
C VAL A 505 15.03 13.26 -7.82
N THR A 506 14.92 11.94 -7.96
CA THR A 506 14.61 11.06 -6.84
C THR A 506 15.88 10.80 -6.00
N PRO A 507 15.73 10.59 -4.68
CA PRO A 507 16.83 10.19 -3.81
C PRO A 507 17.60 8.96 -4.31
N GLY A 508 18.92 9.01 -4.16
CA GLY A 508 19.86 7.96 -4.60
C GLY A 508 20.16 7.93 -6.09
N ASN A 509 19.46 8.73 -6.92
CA ASN A 509 19.62 8.73 -8.37
C ASN A 509 20.29 10.00 -8.89
N PHE A 510 20.92 9.90 -10.07
CA PHE A 510 21.52 11.03 -10.80
C PHE A 510 22.43 11.93 -9.93
N GLY A 511 23.17 11.33 -8.99
CA GLY A 511 24.10 12.04 -8.11
C GLY A 511 23.44 12.82 -6.97
N ALA A 512 22.15 12.61 -6.71
CA ALA A 512 21.49 13.02 -5.47
C ALA A 512 21.88 12.08 -4.33
N GLY A 513 21.90 12.62 -3.11
CA GLY A 513 22.03 11.85 -1.88
C GLY A 513 20.83 10.94 -1.63
N THR A 514 20.88 10.15 -0.57
CA THR A 514 19.73 9.38 -0.08
C THR A 514 19.02 10.12 1.04
N ILE A 515 17.78 9.74 1.33
CA ILE A 515 17.06 10.23 2.50
C ILE A 515 17.35 9.29 3.67
N ARG A 516 17.40 9.84 4.88
CA ARG A 516 17.41 9.09 6.12
C ARG A 516 16.25 9.56 6.98
N ALA A 517 15.27 8.68 7.15
CA ALA A 517 14.10 8.95 7.97
C ALA A 517 14.43 8.95 9.47
N GLY A 518 13.62 9.67 10.25
CA GLY A 518 13.82 9.84 11.68
C GLY A 518 15.19 10.43 12.01
N SER A 519 15.67 11.39 11.22
CA SER A 519 16.99 12.00 11.39
C SER A 519 16.98 13.46 10.95
N ILE A 520 17.88 14.26 11.51
CA ILE A 520 18.04 15.69 11.19
C ILE A 520 19.51 15.97 10.88
N GLU A 521 19.75 16.79 9.86
CA GLU A 521 21.06 17.36 9.57
C GLU A 521 21.32 18.59 10.47
N LEU A 522 22.40 18.57 11.24
CA LEU A 522 22.83 19.71 12.06
C LEU A 522 23.55 20.78 11.23
N SER A 523 23.75 21.95 11.84
CA SER A 523 24.64 22.98 11.31
C SER A 523 26.04 22.41 11.04
N ASN A 524 26.66 22.81 9.91
CA ASN A 524 28.07 22.49 9.65
C ASN A 524 29.04 23.51 10.27
N THR A 525 28.56 24.44 11.09
CA THR A 525 29.39 25.39 11.83
C THR A 525 30.22 24.70 12.91
N ASP A 526 31.55 24.80 12.82
CA ASP A 526 32.47 24.50 13.93
C ASP A 526 32.63 25.73 14.82
N VAL A 527 31.95 25.75 15.98
CA VAL A 527 31.99 26.87 16.92
C VAL A 527 33.40 27.14 17.44
N GLY A 528 34.18 26.08 17.71
CA GLY A 528 35.53 26.22 18.24
C GLY A 528 36.44 26.93 17.25
N ARG A 529 36.39 26.52 15.98
CA ARG A 529 37.14 27.16 14.91
C ARG A 529 36.69 28.60 14.65
N ASN A 530 35.37 28.82 14.55
CA ASN A 530 34.82 30.17 14.31
C ASN A 530 35.20 31.15 15.45
N LEU A 531 35.26 30.69 16.71
CA LEU A 531 35.70 31.53 17.84
C LEU A 531 37.19 31.91 17.74
N VAL A 532 38.06 30.99 17.32
CA VAL A 532 39.48 31.29 17.08
C VAL A 532 39.62 32.30 15.94
N ASP A 533 38.92 32.08 14.83
CA ASP A 533 38.95 33.00 13.69
C ASP A 533 38.37 34.38 14.05
N LEU A 534 37.38 34.45 14.94
CA LEU A 534 36.83 35.70 15.47
C LEU A 534 37.86 36.47 16.32
N ILE A 535 38.65 35.75 17.13
CA ILE A 535 39.75 36.34 17.91
C ILE A 535 40.83 36.89 16.95
N VAL A 536 41.16 36.16 15.89
CA VAL A 536 42.11 36.62 14.86
C VAL A 536 41.58 37.86 14.14
N ALA A 537 40.33 37.84 13.66
CA ALA A 537 39.70 38.96 12.98
C ALA A 537 39.62 40.21 13.88
N SER A 538 39.22 40.06 15.14
CA SER A 538 39.19 41.18 16.11
C SER A 538 40.57 41.72 16.45
N THR A 539 41.60 40.85 16.49
CA THR A 539 43.00 41.27 16.68
C THR A 539 43.51 42.05 15.47
N ASN A 540 43.21 41.60 14.25
CA ASN A 540 43.53 42.28 13.01
C ASN A 540 42.81 43.63 12.90
N TYR A 541 41.54 43.69 13.28
CA TYR A 541 40.77 44.94 13.37
C TYR A 541 41.47 45.94 14.31
N ARG A 542 41.83 45.53 15.53
CA ARG A 542 42.58 46.37 16.47
C ARG A 542 43.96 46.77 15.95
N GLY A 543 44.63 45.87 15.22
CA GLY A 543 45.92 46.13 14.56
C GLY A 543 45.80 47.25 13.51
N ASN A 544 44.80 47.17 12.63
CA ASN A 544 44.55 48.19 11.61
C ASN A 544 44.14 49.53 12.24
N ALA A 545 43.35 49.52 13.32
CA ALA A 545 42.99 50.74 14.07
C ALA A 545 44.23 51.40 14.68
N ARG A 546 45.20 50.62 15.20
CA ARG A 546 46.46 51.17 15.71
C ARG A 546 47.28 51.86 14.63
N VAL A 547 47.32 51.31 13.41
CA VAL A 547 48.03 51.97 12.29
C VAL A 547 47.43 53.35 12.01
N ILE A 548 46.11 53.50 12.05
CA ILE A 548 45.44 54.79 11.90
C ILE A 548 45.86 55.76 13.01
N SER A 549 45.86 55.31 14.28
CA SER A 549 46.30 56.15 15.40
C SER A 549 47.76 56.58 15.30
N SER A 550 48.66 55.69 14.84
CA SER A 550 50.07 56.03 14.64
C SER A 550 50.26 57.02 13.48
N VAL A 551 49.49 56.89 12.40
CA VAL A 551 49.51 57.87 11.32
C VAL A 551 48.98 59.23 11.78
N GLN A 552 47.92 59.27 12.60
CA GLN A 552 47.42 60.51 13.19
C GLN A 552 48.49 61.20 14.05
N GLN A 553 49.17 60.45 14.91
CA GLN A 553 50.28 60.99 15.72
C GLN A 553 51.39 61.59 14.84
N LEU A 554 51.78 60.93 13.75
CA LEU A 554 52.77 61.45 12.81
C LEU A 554 52.30 62.73 12.09
N VAL A 555 51.00 62.82 11.75
CA VAL A 555 50.40 64.03 11.17
C VAL A 555 50.43 65.17 12.17
N ASP A 556 50.07 64.90 13.42
CA ASP A 556 50.07 65.89 14.51
C ASP A 556 51.48 66.41 14.79
N GLU A 557 52.48 65.52 14.86
CA GLU A 557 53.90 65.91 14.98
C GLU A 557 54.37 66.76 13.80
N LEU A 558 53.98 66.41 12.57
CA LEU A 558 54.29 67.19 11.36
C LEU A 558 53.66 68.59 11.40
N LEU A 559 52.43 68.71 11.89
CA LEU A 559 51.74 69.99 12.06
C LEU A 559 52.42 70.87 13.11
N VAL A 560 53.00 70.27 14.15
CA VAL A 560 53.80 70.96 15.18
C VAL A 560 55.16 71.40 14.65
N LEU A 561 55.82 70.61 13.81
CA LEU A 561 57.09 70.94 13.15
C LEU A 561 56.95 72.01 12.05
N GLY A 562 55.76 72.17 11.49
CA GLY A 562 55.46 73.16 10.45
C GLY A 562 55.10 74.56 10.95
N ARG A 563 55.09 74.77 12.27
CA ARG A 563 54.96 76.09 12.92
C ARG A 563 56.32 76.55 13.44
#